data_AF-A0A1U7GPH2-F1
#
_entry.id   AF-A0A1U7GPH2-F1
#
_cell.length_a   1.000
_cell.length_b   1.000
_cell.length_c   1.000
_cell.angle_alpha   90.00
_cell.angle_beta   90.00
_cell.angle_gamma   90.00
#
_symmetry.space_group_name_H-M   'P 1'
#
loop_
_entity.id
_entity.type
_entity.pdbx_description
1 polymer ?
#
loop_
_entity_poly.entity_id
_entity_poly.type
_entity_poly.pdbx_seq_one_letter_code
_entity_poly.pdbx_strand_id
1 'polypeptide(L)'
;MIKVDAPRFDLDECKNASEREFIELLHARAEAGGWFADSWPREDRFILSVCPSDPRYNCVLRTLRVDFDRVTASFGPDETHQFATDLDPARADVVALSGRSPAELASAAATWLEKETRRPIVRHEWDRPTFRRREWFLEDTGEGLGFSDSADIGRRHGLGPPDRVVRLDGRGESPEAPGIAEGTASSEDLRP
;
A
#
# COMPACT_ATOMS: atom_id res chain seq x y z
N MET A 1 4.29 9.55 -5.03
CA MET A 1 4.09 8.10 -5.01
C MET A 1 4.27 7.65 -3.58
N ILE A 2 3.30 6.96 -2.95
CA ILE A 2 3.35 6.52 -1.53
C ILE A 2 4.75 6.01 -1.18
N LYS A 3 5.30 6.40 -0.01
CA LYS A 3 6.63 5.92 0.40
C LYS A 3 6.58 4.40 0.44
N VAL A 4 7.58 3.76 -0.16
CA VAL A 4 7.72 2.32 -0.15
C VAL A 4 8.96 2.01 0.67
N ASP A 5 8.80 1.26 1.76
CA ASP A 5 9.91 0.78 2.57
C ASP A 5 10.31 -0.63 2.08
N ALA A 6 11.58 -0.82 1.73
CA ALA A 6 12.13 -2.12 1.35
C ALA A 6 13.65 -2.15 1.57
N PRO A 7 14.18 -3.12 2.35
CA PRO A 7 15.59 -3.47 2.29
C PRO A 7 15.91 -4.35 1.06
N ARG A 8 17.14 -4.18 0.55
CA ARG A 8 17.96 -4.98 -0.40
C ARG A 8 17.31 -5.95 -1.41
N PHE A 9 17.69 -5.79 -2.68
CA PHE A 9 17.71 -6.87 -3.68
C PHE A 9 19.08 -7.56 -3.68
N ASP A 10 19.13 -8.89 -3.59
CA ASP A 10 20.39 -9.65 -3.69
C ASP A 10 20.33 -10.71 -4.82
N LEU A 11 20.95 -10.39 -5.96
CA LEU A 11 21.01 -11.28 -7.12
C LEU A 11 21.93 -12.49 -6.92
N ASP A 12 22.77 -12.49 -5.87
CA ASP A 12 23.63 -13.62 -5.52
C ASP A 12 22.83 -14.74 -4.84
N GLU A 13 21.60 -14.46 -4.39
CA GLU A 13 20.70 -15.42 -3.77
C GLU A 13 19.84 -16.19 -4.80
N CYS A 14 19.90 -15.82 -6.08
CA CYS A 14 19.22 -16.52 -7.17
C CYS A 14 19.83 -17.91 -7.39
N LYS A 15 19.00 -18.95 -7.41
CA LYS A 15 19.44 -20.35 -7.57
C LYS A 15 19.64 -20.75 -9.03
N ASN A 16 19.04 -20.03 -9.97
CA ASN A 16 19.13 -20.33 -11.40
C ASN A 16 18.90 -19.10 -12.28
N ALA A 17 19.10 -19.28 -13.59
CA ALA A 17 18.95 -18.22 -14.58
C ALA A 17 17.51 -17.68 -14.71
N SER A 18 16.49 -18.52 -14.53
CA SER A 18 15.09 -18.09 -14.62
C SER A 18 14.67 -17.20 -13.44
N GLU A 19 15.10 -17.54 -12.21
CA GLU A 19 14.93 -16.68 -11.05
C GLU A 19 15.65 -15.35 -11.25
N ARG A 20 16.92 -15.39 -11.70
CA ARG A 20 17.69 -14.18 -11.97
C ARG A 20 17.02 -13.29 -13.01
N GLU A 21 16.62 -13.84 -14.15
CA GLU A 21 15.92 -13.09 -15.21
C GLU A 21 14.64 -12.43 -14.67
N PHE A 22 13.82 -13.19 -13.93
CA PHE A 22 12.58 -12.68 -13.35
C PHE A 22 12.83 -11.52 -12.39
N ILE A 23 13.81 -11.67 -11.48
CA ILE A 23 14.14 -10.67 -10.45
C ILE A 23 14.79 -9.42 -11.08
N GLU A 24 15.72 -9.59 -12.01
CA GLU A 24 16.38 -8.48 -12.71
C GLU A 24 15.36 -7.62 -13.47
N LEU A 25 14.39 -8.25 -14.14
CA LEU A 25 13.33 -7.52 -14.85
C LEU A 25 12.40 -6.77 -13.91
N LEU A 26 11.98 -7.39 -12.80
CA LEU A 26 11.19 -6.71 -11.77
C LEU A 26 11.97 -5.54 -11.17
N HIS A 27 13.26 -5.73 -10.89
CA HIS A 27 14.14 -4.70 -10.36
C HIS A 27 14.26 -3.51 -11.32
N ALA A 28 14.52 -3.76 -12.60
CA ALA A 28 14.60 -2.71 -13.61
C ALA A 28 13.29 -1.92 -13.73
N ARG A 29 12.13 -2.59 -13.60
CA ARG A 29 10.82 -1.93 -13.56
C ARG A 29 10.62 -1.11 -12.29
N ALA A 30 11.06 -1.61 -11.15
CA ALA A 30 11.03 -0.91 -9.87
C ALA A 30 11.84 0.40 -9.92
N GLU A 31 13.10 0.30 -10.36
CA GLU A 31 14.01 1.43 -10.51
C GLU A 31 13.44 2.50 -11.46
N ALA A 32 12.98 2.09 -12.65
CA ALA A 32 12.37 3.00 -13.62
C ALA A 32 11.06 3.62 -13.11
N GLY A 33 10.32 2.88 -12.29
CA GLY A 33 9.05 3.31 -11.71
C GLY A 33 9.20 4.17 -10.46
N GLY A 34 10.38 4.23 -9.84
CA GLY A 34 10.61 4.93 -8.57
C GLY A 34 9.95 4.24 -7.37
N TRP A 35 9.69 2.94 -7.46
CA TRP A 35 9.26 2.10 -6.34
C TRP A 35 10.33 1.08 -6.03
N PHE A 36 10.35 0.57 -4.80
CA PHE A 36 11.33 -0.43 -4.37
C PHE A 36 10.61 -1.67 -3.88
N ALA A 37 11.26 -2.82 -3.93
CA ALA A 37 10.73 -4.06 -3.39
C ALA A 37 11.82 -4.77 -2.59
N ASP A 38 11.38 -5.59 -1.66
CA ASP A 38 12.24 -6.47 -0.87
C ASP A 38 12.10 -7.90 -1.38
N SER A 39 13.18 -8.65 -1.32
CA SER A 39 13.38 -9.87 -2.09
C SER A 39 13.91 -10.94 -1.14
N TRP A 40 13.16 -12.03 -0.97
CA TRP A 40 13.44 -13.07 0.01
C TRP A 40 13.46 -14.44 -0.68
N PRO A 41 14.61 -15.10 -0.82
CA PRO A 41 14.67 -16.46 -1.31
C PRO A 41 14.04 -17.41 -0.26
N ARG A 42 13.24 -18.34 -0.75
CA ARG A 42 12.80 -19.53 0.01
C ARG A 42 13.39 -20.78 -0.64
N GLU A 43 13.18 -21.93 -0.01
CA GLU A 43 13.74 -23.20 -0.50
C GLU A 43 13.21 -23.53 -1.92
N ASP A 44 11.91 -23.33 -2.13
CA ASP A 44 11.13 -23.70 -3.31
C ASP A 44 10.82 -22.54 -4.26
N ARG A 45 10.81 -21.30 -3.76
CA ARG A 45 10.39 -20.12 -4.51
C ARG A 45 11.15 -18.87 -4.14
N PHE A 46 10.90 -17.79 -4.87
CA PHE A 46 11.31 -16.45 -4.50
C PHE A 46 10.09 -15.63 -4.10
N ILE A 47 10.19 -14.87 -3.01
CA ILE A 47 9.12 -13.97 -2.56
C ILE A 47 9.63 -12.54 -2.71
N LEU A 48 8.86 -11.70 -3.39
CA LEU A 48 9.09 -10.27 -3.47
C LEU A 48 7.94 -9.54 -2.81
N SER A 49 8.23 -8.45 -2.10
CA SER A 49 7.23 -7.65 -1.42
C SER A 49 7.43 -6.15 -1.61
N VAL A 50 6.32 -5.43 -1.73
CA VAL A 50 6.27 -3.97 -1.83
C VAL A 50 5.30 -3.46 -0.78
N CYS A 51 5.79 -2.61 0.11
CA CYS A 51 5.07 -2.17 1.31
C CYS A 51 4.80 -0.66 1.28
N PRO A 52 3.70 -0.20 0.64
CA PRO A 52 3.24 1.18 0.80
C PRO A 52 3.08 1.53 2.28
N SER A 53 3.71 2.62 2.70
CA SER A 53 3.74 3.07 4.09
C SER A 53 3.30 4.52 4.24
N ASP A 54 2.81 4.84 5.44
CA ASP A 54 2.58 6.22 5.86
C ASP A 54 3.81 6.71 6.64
N PRO A 55 4.68 7.55 6.04
CA PRO A 55 5.92 7.98 6.67
C PRO A 55 5.71 8.86 7.90
N ARG A 56 4.56 9.57 8.00
CA ARG A 56 4.27 10.41 9.17
C ARG A 56 4.07 9.56 10.42
N TYR A 57 3.59 8.34 10.25
CA TYR A 57 3.29 7.41 11.35
C TYR A 57 4.17 6.16 11.35
N ASN A 58 5.13 6.08 10.43
CA ASN A 58 6.07 4.96 10.29
C ASN A 58 5.35 3.59 10.29
N CYS A 59 4.27 3.48 9.51
CA CYS A 59 3.45 2.27 9.47
C CYS A 59 3.27 1.77 8.04
N VAL A 60 3.42 0.45 7.86
CA VAL A 60 3.10 -0.24 6.60
C VAL A 60 1.58 -0.37 6.52
N LEU A 61 1.00 0.05 5.39
CA LEU A 61 -0.44 0.07 5.17
C LEU A 61 -0.94 -1.20 4.49
N ARG A 62 -0.07 -1.83 3.69
CA ARG A 62 -0.36 -3.05 2.94
C ARG A 62 0.95 -3.71 2.54
N THR A 63 0.93 -5.03 2.44
CA THR A 63 2.05 -5.82 1.93
C THR A 63 1.62 -6.41 0.58
N LEU A 64 2.16 -5.90 -0.51
CA LEU A 64 1.94 -6.46 -1.84
C LEU A 64 3.00 -7.49 -2.11
N ARG A 65 2.60 -8.68 -2.55
CA ARG A 65 3.48 -9.83 -2.63
C ARG A 65 3.47 -10.43 -4.03
N VAL A 66 4.63 -10.91 -4.44
CA VAL A 66 4.84 -11.71 -5.66
C VAL A 66 5.63 -12.95 -5.27
N ASP A 67 5.07 -14.12 -5.52
CA ASP A 67 5.73 -15.41 -5.37
C ASP A 67 6.10 -15.94 -6.76
N PHE A 68 7.34 -16.37 -6.94
CA PHE A 68 7.80 -17.01 -8.17
C PHE A 68 8.47 -18.35 -7.86
N ASP A 69 7.84 -19.45 -8.30
CA ASP A 69 8.33 -20.82 -8.08
C ASP A 69 9.15 -21.38 -9.27
N ARG A 70 9.60 -20.50 -10.17
CA ARG A 70 10.28 -20.75 -11.46
C ARG A 70 9.37 -21.07 -12.63
N VAL A 71 8.12 -21.45 -12.38
CA VAL A 71 7.16 -21.84 -13.43
C VAL A 71 5.91 -20.97 -13.40
N THR A 72 5.53 -20.54 -12.20
CA THR A 72 4.33 -19.80 -11.88
C THR A 72 4.73 -18.55 -11.13
N ALA A 73 4.13 -17.43 -11.52
CA ALA A 73 4.13 -16.21 -10.71
C ALA A 73 2.73 -15.99 -10.12
N SER A 74 2.66 -15.88 -8.80
CA SER A 74 1.45 -15.52 -8.07
C SER A 74 1.63 -14.15 -7.42
N PHE A 75 0.67 -13.25 -7.57
CA PHE A 75 0.78 -11.92 -7.00
C PHE A 75 -0.56 -11.38 -6.50
N GLY A 76 -0.52 -10.70 -5.35
CA GLY A 76 -1.69 -10.27 -4.61
C GLY A 76 -1.30 -9.62 -3.28
N PRO A 77 -2.25 -9.06 -2.51
CA PRO A 77 -1.97 -8.55 -1.18
C PRO A 77 -1.80 -9.71 -0.19
N ASP A 78 -0.73 -9.66 0.61
CA ASP A 78 -0.50 -10.53 1.75
C ASP A 78 -1.33 -10.05 2.93
N GLU A 79 -2.39 -10.79 3.24
CA GLU A 79 -3.35 -10.48 4.32
C GLU A 79 -2.73 -10.55 5.71
N THR A 80 -1.66 -11.33 5.89
CA THR A 80 -1.04 -11.48 7.22
C THR A 80 0.03 -10.44 7.45
N HIS A 81 0.49 -9.77 6.39
CA HIS A 81 1.66 -8.87 6.40
C HIS A 81 2.93 -9.53 6.97
N GLN A 82 2.97 -10.86 6.99
CA GLN A 82 3.99 -11.65 7.69
C GLN A 82 4.55 -12.77 6.82
N PHE A 83 4.10 -12.90 5.57
CA PHE A 83 4.48 -13.98 4.67
C PHE A 83 4.20 -15.37 5.29
N ALA A 84 3.17 -15.46 6.14
CA ALA A 84 2.90 -16.64 6.96
C ALA A 84 2.18 -17.75 6.17
N THR A 85 1.47 -17.37 5.12
CA THR A 85 0.69 -18.26 4.26
C THR A 85 1.07 -18.08 2.80
N ASP A 86 0.71 -19.03 1.95
CA ASP A 86 0.84 -18.88 0.50
C ASP A 86 -0.24 -17.92 -0.03
N LEU A 87 0.04 -17.25 -1.15
CA LEU A 87 -0.99 -16.50 -1.86
C LEU A 87 -2.03 -17.48 -2.41
N ASP A 88 -3.24 -17.44 -1.87
CA ASP A 88 -4.34 -18.31 -2.29
C ASP A 88 -4.93 -17.86 -3.64
N PRO A 89 -4.79 -18.66 -4.72
CA PRO A 89 -5.33 -18.31 -6.03
C PRO A 89 -6.86 -18.28 -6.09
N ALA A 90 -7.56 -18.82 -5.09
CA ALA A 90 -9.02 -18.73 -5.01
C ALA A 90 -9.51 -17.33 -4.60
N ARG A 91 -8.63 -16.50 -4.04
CA ARG A 91 -8.97 -15.12 -3.67
C ARG A 91 -9.06 -14.23 -4.90
N ALA A 92 -10.08 -13.35 -4.91
CA ALA A 92 -10.38 -12.48 -6.04
C ALA A 92 -9.29 -11.43 -6.34
N ASP A 93 -8.45 -11.11 -5.35
CA ASP A 93 -7.36 -10.14 -5.41
C ASP A 93 -5.98 -10.78 -5.66
N VAL A 94 -5.94 -12.10 -5.85
CA VAL A 94 -4.74 -12.86 -6.19
C VAL A 94 -4.80 -13.29 -7.65
N VAL A 95 -3.70 -13.09 -8.36
CA VAL A 95 -3.51 -13.54 -9.74
C VAL A 95 -2.40 -14.58 -9.75
N ALA A 96 -2.65 -15.74 -10.36
CA ALA A 96 -1.64 -16.78 -10.59
C ALA A 96 -1.50 -17.03 -12.10
N LEU A 97 -0.28 -16.88 -12.62
CA LEU A 97 0.04 -17.06 -14.04
C LEU A 97 1.11 -18.14 -14.20
N SER A 98 0.88 -19.07 -15.11
CA SER A 98 1.82 -20.14 -15.48
C SER A 98 1.87 -20.33 -17.00
N GLY A 99 2.83 -21.13 -17.47
CA GLY A 99 2.97 -21.45 -18.90
C GLY A 99 3.48 -20.30 -19.77
N ARG A 100 4.13 -19.31 -19.15
CA ARG A 100 4.75 -18.15 -19.80
C ARG A 100 6.24 -18.11 -19.50
N SER A 101 6.99 -17.34 -20.28
CA SER A 101 8.41 -17.09 -19.99
C SER A 101 8.58 -16.32 -18.68
N PRO A 102 9.73 -16.45 -17.98
CA PRO A 102 10.04 -15.66 -16.79
C PRO A 102 9.88 -14.15 -17.04
N ALA A 103 10.28 -13.66 -18.22
CA ALA A 103 10.13 -12.26 -18.59
C ALA A 103 8.67 -11.78 -18.67
N GLU A 104 7.78 -12.58 -19.25
CA GLU A 104 6.35 -12.26 -19.33
C GLU A 104 5.69 -12.29 -17.94
N LEU A 105 6.09 -13.23 -17.09
CA LEU A 105 5.61 -13.32 -15.72
C LEU A 105 6.07 -12.10 -14.90
N ALA A 106 7.34 -11.73 -15.00
CA ALA A 106 7.91 -10.55 -14.35
C ALA A 106 7.22 -9.26 -14.81
N SER A 107 6.98 -9.11 -16.11
CA SER A 107 6.28 -7.95 -16.67
C SER A 107 4.83 -7.83 -16.17
N ALA A 108 4.12 -8.95 -16.06
CA ALA A 108 2.75 -8.97 -15.53
C ALA A 108 2.72 -8.58 -14.05
N ALA A 109 3.60 -9.17 -13.23
CA ALA A 109 3.73 -8.85 -11.81
C ALA A 109 4.13 -7.38 -11.61
N ALA A 110 5.08 -6.86 -12.39
CA ALA A 110 5.51 -5.46 -12.32
C ALA A 110 4.35 -4.51 -12.64
N THR A 111 3.59 -4.81 -13.70
CA THR A 111 2.44 -4.00 -14.12
C THR A 111 1.36 -3.97 -13.04
N TRP A 112 1.11 -5.11 -12.40
CA TRP A 112 0.21 -5.19 -11.25
C TRP A 112 0.72 -4.35 -10.08
N LEU A 113 1.99 -4.53 -9.65
CA LEU A 113 2.61 -3.75 -8.57
C LEU A 113 2.55 -2.24 -8.83
N GLU A 114 2.85 -1.81 -10.05
CA GLU A 114 2.81 -0.42 -10.48
C GLU A 114 1.41 0.19 -10.46
N LYS A 115 0.38 -0.60 -10.79
CA LYS A 115 -1.00 -0.17 -10.65
C LYS A 115 -1.35 -0.02 -9.17
N GLU A 116 -1.04 -1.05 -8.41
CA GLU A 116 -1.39 -1.20 -7.01
C GLU A 116 -0.72 -0.17 -6.10
N THR A 117 0.56 0.13 -6.30
CA THR A 117 1.32 1.16 -5.58
C THR A 117 0.86 2.60 -5.86
N ARG A 118 0.18 2.81 -7.00
CA ARG A 118 -0.38 4.11 -7.39
C ARG A 118 -1.81 4.32 -6.92
N ARG A 119 -2.44 3.30 -6.32
CA ARG A 119 -3.81 3.45 -5.82
C ARG A 119 -3.85 4.50 -4.70
N PRO A 120 -4.76 5.49 -4.77
CA PRO A 120 -4.82 6.55 -3.79
C PRO A 120 -5.26 6.02 -2.43
N ILE A 121 -4.57 6.46 -1.38
CA ILE A 121 -4.92 6.15 0.01
C ILE A 121 -5.35 7.44 0.69
N VAL A 122 -6.43 7.37 1.47
CA VAL A 122 -6.86 8.44 2.37
C VAL A 122 -6.71 8.00 3.82
N ARG A 123 -6.30 8.94 4.67
CA ARG A 123 -6.23 8.79 6.12
C ARG A 123 -7.27 9.69 6.76
N HIS A 124 -8.20 9.09 7.47
CA HIS A 124 -9.19 9.79 8.28
C HIS A 124 -8.64 9.96 9.70
N GLU A 125 -8.70 11.18 10.23
CA GLU A 125 -8.21 11.50 11.57
C GLU A 125 -9.33 12.03 12.46
N TRP A 126 -9.40 11.52 13.68
CA TRP A 126 -10.20 12.06 14.77
C TRP A 126 -9.25 12.48 15.89
N ASP A 127 -9.20 13.77 16.20
CA ASP A 127 -8.38 14.34 17.27
C ASP A 127 -9.31 14.92 18.33
N ARG A 128 -9.79 14.05 19.22
CA ARG A 128 -10.72 14.40 20.30
C ARG A 128 -9.95 14.64 21.60
N PRO A 129 -10.51 15.43 22.54
CA PRO A 129 -9.86 15.67 23.83
C PRO A 129 -9.50 14.40 24.62
N THR A 130 -10.24 13.30 24.40
CA THR A 130 -10.09 12.04 25.13
C THR A 130 -9.43 10.92 24.32
N PHE A 131 -9.26 11.10 23.00
CA PHE A 131 -8.65 10.08 22.16
C PHE A 131 -8.21 10.63 20.80
N ARG A 132 -7.22 9.96 20.20
CA ARG A 132 -6.84 10.12 18.81
C ARG A 132 -7.05 8.82 18.07
N ARG A 133 -7.72 8.88 16.93
CA ARG A 133 -7.90 7.72 16.07
C ARG A 133 -7.57 8.06 14.64
N ARG A 134 -7.00 7.09 13.94
CA ARG A 134 -6.65 7.17 12.53
C ARG A 134 -7.09 5.91 11.83
N GLU A 135 -7.68 6.05 10.66
CA GLU A 135 -8.06 4.93 9.82
C GLU A 135 -7.61 5.22 8.39
N TRP A 136 -7.04 4.21 7.73
CA TRP A 136 -6.54 4.32 6.36
C TRP A 136 -7.41 3.51 5.41
N PHE A 137 -7.70 4.08 4.24
CA PHE A 137 -8.55 3.46 3.24
C PHE A 137 -7.97 3.62 1.84
N LEU A 138 -8.21 2.64 0.97
CA LEU A 138 -8.10 2.85 -0.47
C LEU A 138 -9.26 3.74 -0.92
N GLU A 139 -8.94 4.90 -1.47
CA GLU A 139 -9.94 5.90 -1.81
C GLU A 139 -10.89 5.43 -2.93
N ASP A 140 -10.38 4.62 -3.86
CA ASP A 140 -11.13 4.13 -5.02
C ASP A 140 -12.20 3.08 -4.68
N THR A 141 -12.03 2.37 -3.58
CA THR A 141 -12.86 1.21 -3.20
C THR A 141 -13.47 1.34 -1.81
N GLY A 142 -12.94 2.25 -0.97
CA GLY A 142 -13.30 2.36 0.43
C GLY A 142 -12.77 1.21 1.31
N GLU A 143 -11.90 0.35 0.77
CA GLU A 143 -11.32 -0.77 1.51
C GLU A 143 -10.43 -0.28 2.66
N GLY A 144 -10.69 -0.76 3.87
CA GLY A 144 -9.91 -0.40 5.06
C GLY A 144 -8.57 -1.13 5.11
N LEU A 145 -7.49 -0.36 5.23
CA LEU A 145 -6.11 -0.87 5.25
C LEU A 145 -5.56 -1.07 6.67
N GLY A 146 -6.06 -0.30 7.63
CA GLY A 146 -5.60 -0.38 9.01
C GLY A 146 -6.14 0.76 9.87
N PHE A 147 -5.84 0.71 11.16
CA PHE A 147 -6.19 1.75 12.11
C PHE A 147 -5.13 1.89 13.22
N SER A 148 -5.12 3.06 13.84
CA SER A 148 -4.30 3.38 15.01
C SER A 148 -5.16 4.14 16.01
N ASP A 149 -5.06 3.79 17.29
CA ASP A 149 -5.81 4.43 18.38
C ASP A 149 -4.84 4.78 19.52
N SER A 150 -4.95 5.97 20.09
CA SER A 150 -4.10 6.40 21.21
C SER A 150 -4.52 5.79 22.55
N ALA A 151 -5.75 5.28 22.63
CA ALA A 151 -6.22 4.53 23.77
C ALA A 151 -6.30 3.08 23.32
N ASP A 152 -5.67 2.15 24.06
CA ASP A 152 -5.62 0.71 23.78
C ASP A 152 -6.98 0.03 24.01
N ILE A 153 -8.03 0.61 23.43
CA ILE A 153 -9.45 0.35 23.68
C ILE A 153 -10.12 0.04 22.33
N GLY A 154 -9.59 -0.94 21.61
CA GLY A 154 -10.24 -1.59 20.46
C GLY A 154 -10.93 -0.67 19.42
N ARG A 155 -11.97 -1.19 18.76
CA ARG A 155 -12.78 -0.45 17.79
C ARG A 155 -13.79 0.44 18.52
N ARG A 156 -13.66 1.75 18.37
CA ARG A 156 -14.69 2.71 18.75
C ARG A 156 -15.73 2.81 17.63
N HIS A 157 -16.96 2.38 17.89
CA HIS A 157 -18.08 2.61 16.97
C HIS A 157 -18.64 4.03 17.15
N GLY A 158 -19.22 4.60 16.09
CA GLY A 158 -19.97 5.87 16.19
C GLY A 158 -19.09 7.11 16.39
N LEU A 159 -17.92 7.15 15.74
CA LEU A 159 -16.98 8.29 15.84
C LEU A 159 -17.49 9.60 15.21
N GLY A 160 -18.55 9.51 14.40
CA GLY A 160 -18.98 10.60 13.53
C GLY A 160 -17.99 10.85 12.38
N PRO A 161 -18.16 11.95 11.61
CA PRO A 161 -17.22 12.31 10.56
C PRO A 161 -15.81 12.57 11.12
N PRO A 162 -14.76 12.32 10.32
CA PRO A 162 -13.40 12.67 10.72
C PRO A 162 -13.22 14.19 10.85
N ASP A 163 -12.29 14.59 11.71
CA ASP A 163 -11.87 15.99 11.87
C ASP A 163 -10.98 16.44 10.71
N ARG A 164 -10.29 15.49 10.07
CA ARG A 164 -9.43 15.73 8.91
C ARG A 164 -9.39 14.51 8.00
N VAL A 165 -9.35 14.76 6.69
CA VAL A 165 -9.06 13.75 5.67
C VAL A 165 -7.75 14.12 5.00
N VAL A 166 -6.78 13.21 5.00
CA VAL A 166 -5.46 13.42 4.39
C VAL A 166 -5.27 12.44 3.26
N ARG A 167 -5.08 12.94 2.04
CA ARG A 167 -4.71 12.10 0.90
C ARG A 167 -3.20 11.83 0.92
N LEU A 168 -2.83 10.56 0.89
CA LEU A 168 -1.44 10.12 0.82
C LEU A 168 -1.06 9.93 -0.65
N ASP A 169 -0.22 10.83 -1.16
CA ASP A 169 0.29 10.78 -2.53
C ASP A 169 1.80 10.54 -2.57
N GLY A 170 2.39 10.00 -1.51
CA GLY A 170 3.84 9.87 -1.21
C GLY A 170 4.84 10.82 -1.86
N ARG A 171 4.44 12.07 -2.07
CA ARG A 171 5.34 13.19 -1.78
C ARG A 171 5.12 13.73 -0.37
N GLY A 172 4.10 13.22 0.33
CA GLY A 172 3.72 13.61 1.68
C GLY A 172 2.21 13.78 1.75
N GLU A 173 1.77 14.69 2.62
CA GLU A 173 0.38 15.13 2.69
C GLU A 173 0.14 16.15 1.58
N SER A 174 -0.84 15.90 0.72
CA SER A 174 -1.43 16.99 -0.04
C SER A 174 -2.40 17.73 0.90
N PRO A 175 -2.22 19.04 1.15
CA PRO A 175 -3.20 19.79 1.93
C PRO A 175 -4.55 19.78 1.19
N GLU A 176 -5.63 19.44 1.90
CA GLU A 176 -6.99 19.68 1.40
C GLU A 176 -7.15 21.18 1.10
N ALA A 177 -7.80 21.48 -0.02
CA ALA A 177 -8.32 22.81 -0.28
C ALA A 177 -9.28 23.18 0.86
N PRO A 178 -9.20 24.41 1.42
CA PRO A 178 -10.07 24.80 2.52
C PRO A 178 -11.53 24.67 2.07
N GLY A 179 -12.28 23.82 2.77
CA GLY A 179 -13.73 23.79 2.69
C GLY A 179 -14.26 25.20 2.85
N ILE A 180 -15.12 25.61 1.92
CA ILE A 180 -15.72 26.94 1.89
C ILE A 180 -16.42 27.15 3.24
N ALA A 181 -15.83 28.01 4.08
CA ALA A 181 -16.52 28.52 5.24
C ALA A 181 -17.70 29.35 4.71
N GLU A 182 -18.93 28.87 4.91
CA GLU A 182 -20.12 29.70 4.76
C GLU A 182 -19.96 30.89 5.71
N GLY A 183 -19.69 32.05 5.12
CA GLY A 183 -19.58 33.31 5.83
C GLY A 183 -20.94 33.68 6.42
N THR A 184 -21.06 33.59 7.73
CA THR A 184 -22.05 34.34 8.49
C THR A 184 -21.71 35.83 8.36
N ALA A 185 -22.36 36.53 7.45
CA ALA A 185 -22.37 37.99 7.44
C ALA A 185 -23.32 38.47 8.56
N SER A 186 -22.74 38.84 9.70
CA SER A 186 -23.37 39.75 10.65
C SER A 186 -23.47 41.13 10.03
N SER A 187 -24.68 41.70 10.02
CA SER A 187 -24.97 43.09 9.67
C SER A 187 -25.79 43.71 10.81
N GLU A 188 -25.11 44.07 11.90
CA GLU A 188 -25.38 45.30 12.64
C GLU A 188 -24.45 46.34 11.98
N ASP A 189 -24.89 47.46 11.41
CA ASP A 189 -25.54 48.59 12.06
C ASP A 189 -26.14 49.51 10.98
N LEU A 190 -27.38 49.95 11.17
CA LEU A 190 -27.86 51.29 10.78
C LEU A 190 -29.07 51.60 11.67
N ARG A 191 -28.80 52.25 12.81
CA ARG A 191 -29.78 52.98 13.64
C ARG A 191 -29.92 54.42 13.07
N PRO A 192 -30.83 55.23 13.65
CA PRO A 192 -32.27 55.05 13.84
C PRO A 192 -33.10 55.92 12.88
#